data_AF-A0A1D2MA57-F1
#
_entry.id   AF-A0A1D2MA57-F1
#
_cell.length_a   1.000
_cell.length_b   1.000
_cell.length_c   1.000
_cell.angle_alpha   90.00
_cell.angle_beta   90.00
_cell.angle_gamma   90.00
#
_symmetry.space_group_name_H-M   'P 1'
#
loop_
_entity.id
_entity.type
_entity.pdbx_description
1 polymer ?
#
loop_
_entity_poly.entity_id
_entity_poly.type
_entity_poly.pdbx_seq_one_letter_code
_entity_poly.pdbx_strand_id
1 'polypeptide(L)' 'MDDVWLVTNWQALQWIGKPTSSNRDRPPRCNYPKVCNLWHKSGVRYMKTCQSCPQQYPCTGNTGLILTLSN' A
#
# COMPACT_ATOMS: atom_id res chain seq x y z
N MET A 1 -19.60 27.08 7.50
CA MET A 1 -19.04 26.12 8.48
C MET A 1 -18.13 25.25 7.63
N ASP A 2 -16.92 25.75 7.39
CA ASP A 2 -16.01 25.30 6.32
C ASP A 2 -14.59 25.09 6.87
N ASP A 3 -14.48 24.97 8.19
CA ASP A 3 -13.25 24.95 8.98
C ASP A 3 -12.93 23.57 9.57
N VAL A 4 -13.83 22.60 9.41
CA VAL A 4 -13.67 21.22 9.89
C VAL A 4 -13.52 20.26 8.72
N TRP A 5 -12.43 19.48 8.73
CA TRP A 5 -12.05 18.57 7.63
C TRP A 5 -11.84 17.15 8.14
N LEU A 6 -12.38 16.14 7.43
CA LEU A 6 -12.02 14.75 7.62
C LEU A 6 -10.70 14.46 6.91
N VAL A 7 -9.65 14.21 7.68
CA VAL A 7 -8.29 13.98 7.18
C VAL A 7 -7.72 12.67 7.73
N THR A 8 -6.75 12.09 7.02
CA THR A 8 -5.93 10.99 7.54
C THR A 8 -4.89 11.48 8.54
N ASN A 9 -4.41 10.60 9.42
CA ASN A 9 -3.33 10.93 10.37
C ASN A 9 -2.10 11.51 9.66
N TRP A 10 -1.74 10.97 8.49
CA TRP A 10 -0.60 11.45 7.71
C TRP A 10 -0.83 12.86 7.15
N GLN A 11 -2.05 13.18 6.71
CA GLN A 11 -2.37 14.54 6.25
C GLN A 11 -2.34 15.54 7.40
N ALA A 12 -2.77 15.17 8.60
CA ALA A 12 -2.66 16.02 9.79
C ALA A 12 -1.20 16.32 10.16
N LEU A 13 -0.32 15.31 10.14
CA LEU A 13 1.12 15.51 10.38
C LEU A 13 1.78 16.38 9.31
N GLN A 14 1.46 16.15 8.03
CA GLN A 14 1.95 16.99 6.94
C GLN A 14 1.50 18.45 7.10
N TRP A 15 0.27 18.67 7.55
CA TRP A 15 -0.26 20.00 7.79
C TRP A 15 0.46 20.74 8.93
N ILE A 16 0.79 20.04 10.04
CA ILE A 16 1.61 20.60 11.12
C ILE A 16 2.98 21.04 10.60
N GLY A 17 3.61 20.22 9.74
CA GLY A 17 4.94 20.53 9.19
C GLY A 17 4.92 21.60 8.10
N LYS A 18 3.92 21.57 7.20
CA LYS A 18 3.73 22.51 6.10
C LYS A 18 2.23 22.78 5.92
N PRO A 19 1.72 23.94 6.38
CA PRO A 19 0.30 24.26 6.32
C PRO A 19 -0.10 24.70 4.90
N THR A 20 -0.05 23.78 3.91
CA THR A 20 -0.73 23.88 2.59
C THR A 20 -0.65 22.56 1.81
N SER A 21 -1.65 22.31 0.97
CA SER A 21 -2.15 21.01 0.51
C SER A 21 -1.13 20.04 -0.11
N SER A 22 -0.92 18.91 0.56
CA SER A 22 -0.35 17.69 -0.02
C SER A 22 -1.46 16.88 -0.70
N ASN A 23 -1.61 17.05 -2.01
CA ASN A 23 -2.47 16.22 -2.87
C ASN A 23 -1.65 15.43 -3.91
N ARG A 24 -0.32 15.37 -3.79
CA ARG A 24 0.53 15.10 -4.95
C ARG A 24 0.89 13.64 -5.26
N ASP A 25 0.79 12.70 -4.33
CA ASP A 25 1.32 11.35 -4.60
C ASP A 25 0.36 10.23 -4.19
N ARG A 26 -0.85 10.21 -4.78
CA ARG A 26 -1.71 9.04 -4.67
C ARG A 26 -1.37 8.06 -5.80
N PRO A 27 -0.96 6.81 -5.52
CA PRO A 27 -0.78 5.81 -6.56
C PRO A 27 -2.09 5.56 -7.32
N PRO A 28 -2.01 5.17 -8.60
CA PRO A 28 -3.18 4.97 -9.44
C PRO A 28 -4.14 3.95 -8.83
N ARG A 29 -5.43 4.14 -9.09
CA ARG A 29 -6.45 3.16 -8.68
C ARG A 29 -6.24 1.86 -9.45
N CYS A 30 -6.40 0.75 -8.75
CA CYS A 30 -6.32 -0.59 -9.30
C CYS A 30 -7.73 -1.17 -9.41
N ASN A 31 -8.25 -1.22 -10.64
CA ASN A 31 -9.62 -1.67 -10.91
C ASN A 31 -9.72 -3.20 -11.02
N TYR A 32 -8.64 -3.86 -11.41
CA TYR A 32 -8.59 -5.31 -11.66
C TYR A 32 -7.48 -5.97 -10.82
N PRO A 33 -7.78 -6.41 -9.58
CA PRO A 33 -6.80 -7.08 -8.74
C PRO A 33 -6.53 -8.51 -9.23
N LYS A 34 -5.27 -8.94 -9.12
CA LYS A 34 -4.85 -10.33 -9.36
C LYS A 34 -5.09 -11.16 -8.10
N VAL A 35 -5.50 -12.43 -8.27
CA VAL A 35 -5.62 -13.41 -7.19
C VAL A 35 -4.46 -14.39 -7.30
N CYS A 36 -3.62 -14.48 -6.27
CA CYS A 36 -2.45 -15.33 -6.24
C CYS A 36 -2.68 -16.50 -5.27
N ASN A 37 -2.44 -17.73 -5.73
CA ASN A 37 -2.38 -18.92 -4.89
C ASN A 37 -0.93 -19.10 -4.41
N LEU A 38 -0.68 -18.87 -3.12
CA LEU A 38 0.67 -18.80 -2.55
C LEU A 38 0.85 -19.83 -1.44
N TRP A 39 2.03 -20.45 -1.40
CA TRP A 39 2.41 -21.32 -0.30
C TRP A 39 2.83 -20.51 0.93
N HIS A 40 2.31 -20.88 2.10
CA HIS A 40 2.75 -20.42 3.41
C HIS A 40 3.21 -21.64 4.24
N LYS A 41 3.94 -21.42 5.35
CA LYS A 41 4.37 -22.50 6.26
C LYS A 41 3.19 -23.35 6.78
N SER A 42 2.01 -22.74 6.87
CA SER A 42 0.77 -23.38 7.35
C SER A 42 -0.11 -23.93 6.21
N GLY A 43 0.39 -24.03 4.98
CA GLY A 43 -0.38 -24.44 3.79
C GLY A 43 -0.66 -23.31 2.80
N VAL A 44 -1.57 -23.56 1.86
CA VAL A 44 -1.94 -22.62 0.79
C VAL A 44 -2.73 -21.42 1.33
N ARG A 45 -2.39 -20.22 0.87
CA ARG A 45 -3.13 -18.97 1.13
C ARG A 45 -3.35 -18.20 -0.16
N TYR A 46 -4.50 -17.53 -0.25
CA TYR A 46 -4.84 -16.67 -1.38
C TYR A 46 -4.61 -15.21 -1.03
N MET A 47 -3.97 -14.47 -1.94
CA MET A 47 -3.73 -13.03 -1.80
C MET A 47 -4.30 -12.28 -3.00
N LYS A 48 -5.02 -11.19 -2.73
CA LYS A 48 -5.43 -10.23 -3.77
C LYS A 48 -4.46 -9.07 -3.79
N THR A 49 -3.86 -8.78 -4.95
CA THR A 49 -2.89 -7.69 -5.09
C THR A 49 -2.98 -7.02 -6.45
N CYS A 50 -2.55 -5.77 -6.51
CA CYS A 50 -2.40 -4.98 -7.73
C CYS A 50 -0.99 -5.09 -8.32
N GLN A 51 -0.03 -5.60 -7.54
CA GLN A 51 1.33 -5.89 -7.96
C GLN A 51 1.39 -7.28 -8.61
N SER A 52 2.57 -7.68 -9.08
CA SER A 52 2.82 -9.06 -9.53
C SER A 52 2.71 -10.05 -8.38
N CYS A 53 2.31 -11.29 -8.66
CA CYS A 53 2.24 -12.33 -7.65
C CYS A 53 3.63 -12.67 -7.13
N PRO A 54 3.87 -12.62 -5.80
CA PRO A 54 5.13 -13.09 -5.23
C PRO A 54 5.23 -14.62 -5.33
N GLN A 55 6.42 -15.17 -5.11
CA GLN A 55 6.63 -16.63 -5.15
C GLN A 55 6.09 -17.36 -3.90
N GLN A 56 6.15 -16.69 -2.75
CA GLN A 56 5.69 -17.23 -1.45
C GLN A 56 4.79 -16.20 -0.75
N TYR A 57 3.90 -16.67 0.13
CA TYR A 57 3.02 -15.77 0.88
C TYR A 57 3.83 -14.83 1.80
N PRO A 58 3.68 -13.50 1.66
CA PRO A 58 4.43 -12.54 2.47
C PRO A 58 4.20 -12.72 3.97
N CYS A 59 5.28 -12.83 4.73
CA CYS A 59 5.26 -12.96 6.19
C CYS A 59 6.48 -12.28 6.79
N THR A 60 6.55 -12.20 8.12
CA THR A 60 7.69 -11.63 8.84
C THR A 60 8.98 -12.36 8.40
N GLY A 61 9.94 -11.60 7.89
CA GLY A 61 11.21 -12.12 7.35
C GLY A 61 11.23 -12.36 5.83
N ASN A 62 10.08 -12.45 5.16
CA ASN A 62 9.95 -12.59 3.70
C ASN A 62 8.76 -11.73 3.21
N THR A 63 8.96 -10.43 3.01
CA THR A 63 7.87 -9.47 2.73
C THR A 63 7.39 -9.48 1.28
N GLY A 64 8.06 -10.20 0.38
CA GLY A 64 7.64 -10.30 -1.04
C GLY A 64 7.68 -8.97 -1.80
N LEU A 65 8.26 -7.92 -1.21
CA LEU A 65 8.50 -6.64 -1.85
C LEU A 65 9.79 -6.76 -2.67
N ILE A 66 9.68 -6.67 -3.99
CA ILE A 66 10.83 -6.33 -4.82
C ILE A 66 11.01 -4.83 -4.63
N LEU A 67 11.96 -4.43 -3.77
CA LEU A 67 12.40 -3.05 -3.70
C LEU A 67 13.13 -2.75 -5.01
N THR A 68 12.37 -2.43 -6.07
CA THR A 68 12.94 -1.73 -7.22
C THR A 68 13.31 -0.34 -6.72
N LEU A 69 14.56 -0.16 -6.31
CA LEU A 69 15.17 1.16 -6.22
C LEU A 69 15.12 1.72 -7.64
N SER A 70 14.09 2.52 -7.92
CA SER A 70 14.07 3.40 -9.08
C SER A 70 15.25 4.36 -8.91
N ASN A 71 16.30 4.14 -9.70
CA ASN A 71 17.39 5.09 -9.95
C ASN A 71 16.84 6.41 -10.48
#